data_AF-A0A7W0F670-F1
#
_entry.id   AF-A0A7W0F670-F1
#
_cell.length_a   1.000
_cell.length_b   1.000
_cell.length_c   1.000
_cell.angle_alpha   90.00
_cell.angle_beta   90.00
_cell.angle_gamma   90.00
#
_symmetry.space_group_name_H-M   'P 1'
#
loop_
_entity.id
_entity.type
_entity.pdbx_description
1 polymer ?
#
loop_
_entity_poly.entity_id
_entity_poly.type
_entity_poly.pdbx_seq_one_letter_code
_entity_poly.pdbx_strand_id
1 'polypeptide(L)' 'MRIPKTWVSLITKKVVDSIISKQLITPRIPIEQLLSNTEELIMNELLAEDRINEEVREMLRKHNSEIERG' A
#
# COMPACT_ATOMS: atom_id res chain seq x y z
N MET A 1 -6.82 5.38 5.27
CA MET A 1 -5.40 5.77 5.04
C MET A 1 -5.14 7.21 5.45
N ARG A 2 -4.01 7.49 6.13
CA ARG A 2 -3.61 8.85 6.58
C ARG A 2 -2.75 9.64 5.57
N ILE A 3 -2.30 9.01 4.48
CA ILE A 3 -1.37 9.61 3.51
C ILE A 3 -2.07 9.79 2.14
N PRO A 4 -1.94 10.94 1.47
CA PRO A 4 -2.46 11.13 0.11
C PRO A 4 -1.72 10.26 -0.92
N LYS A 5 -2.41 9.73 -1.94
CA LYS A 5 -1.77 8.95 -3.02
C LYS A 5 -0.65 9.70 -3.73
N THR A 6 -0.79 11.01 -3.90
CA THR A 6 0.22 11.88 -4.52
C THR A 6 1.55 11.91 -3.75
N TRP A 7 1.52 11.67 -2.44
CA TRP A 7 2.73 11.58 -1.63
C TRP A 7 3.44 10.25 -1.83
N VAL A 8 2.70 9.18 -2.10
CA VAL A 8 3.27 7.86 -2.36
C VAL A 8 4.15 7.90 -3.60
N SER A 9 3.68 8.48 -4.70
CA SER A 9 4.49 8.61 -5.92
C SER A 9 5.79 9.40 -5.70
N LEU A 10 5.73 10.48 -4.91
CA LEU A 10 6.91 11.29 -4.56
C LEU A 10 7.92 10.51 -3.70
N ILE A 11 7.43 9.75 -2.72
CA ILE A 11 8.26 8.91 -1.85
C ILE A 11 8.90 7.79 -2.66
N THR A 12 8.11 7.11 -3.50
CA THR A 12 8.59 6.03 -4.39
C THR A 12 9.75 6.51 -5.24
N LYS A 13 9.58 7.66 -5.92
CA LYS A 13 10.64 8.23 -6.74
C LYS A 13 11.90 8.51 -5.94
N LYS A 14 11.77 9.16 -4.78
CA LYS A 14 12.91 9.48 -3.92
C LYS A 14 13.65 8.24 -3.41
N VAL A 15 12.93 7.17 -3.08
CA VAL A 15 13.51 5.89 -2.65
C VAL A 15 14.27 5.24 -3.80
N VAL A 16 13.63 5.07 -4.96
CA VAL A 16 14.25 4.45 -6.14
C VAL A 16 15.49 5.24 -6.58
N ASP A 17 15.38 6.57 -6.69
CA ASP A 17 16.50 7.45 -7.06
C ASP A 17 17.65 7.33 -6.05
N SER A 18 17.36 7.23 -4.75
CA SER A 18 18.40 7.09 -3.72
C SER A 18 19.14 5.75 -3.80
N ILE A 19 18.43 4.66 -4.05
CA ILE A 19 19.02 3.32 -4.10
C ILE A 19 19.85 3.16 -5.39
N ILE A 20 19.38 3.70 -6.51
CA ILE A 20 20.12 3.72 -7.79
C ILE A 20 21.36 4.61 -7.69
N SER A 21 21.23 5.84 -7.18
CA SER A 21 22.36 6.77 -7.05
C SER A 21 23.46 6.26 -6.12
N LYS A 22 23.09 5.48 -5.09
CA LYS A 22 24.02 4.79 -4.20
C LYS A 22 24.56 3.47 -4.77
N GLN A 23 24.19 3.12 -6.00
CA GLN A 23 24.59 1.86 -6.68
C GLN A 23 24.28 0.60 -5.85
N LEU A 24 23.25 0.65 -5.02
CA LEU A 24 22.84 -0.50 -4.18
C LEU A 24 22.11 -1.57 -5.00
N ILE A 25 21.60 -1.19 -6.17
CA ILE A 25 20.94 -2.08 -7.12
C ILE A 25 21.42 -1.80 -8.54
N THR A 26 21.29 -2.80 -9.41
CA THR A 26 21.36 -2.64 -10.86
C THR A 26 20.00 -3.01 -11.44
N PRO A 27 19.20 -2.05 -11.93
CA PRO A 27 17.90 -2.33 -12.52
C PRO A 27 18.04 -3.31 -13.70
N ARG A 28 17.29 -4.41 -13.65
CA ARG A 28 17.17 -5.37 -14.76
C ARG A 28 15.94 -5.12 -15.63
N ILE A 29 15.14 -4.14 -15.24
CA ILE A 29 13.89 -3.72 -15.87
C ILE A 29 13.93 -2.22 -16.14
N PRO A 30 13.08 -1.69 -17.04
CA PRO A 30 12.93 -0.25 -17.24
C PRO A 30 12.64 0.48 -15.93
N ILE A 31 13.13 1.72 -15.80
CA ILE A 31 12.98 2.52 -14.59
C ILE A 31 11.51 2.84 -14.31
N GLU A 32 10.72 3.08 -15.35
CA GLU A 32 9.28 3.32 -15.25
C GLU A 32 8.57 2.12 -14.63
N GLN A 33 8.96 0.90 -15.03
CA GLN A 33 8.43 -0.33 -14.46
C GLN A 33 8.88 -0.53 -13.01
N LEU A 34 10.14 -0.21 -12.69
CA LEU A 34 10.65 -0.25 -11.32
C LEU A 34 9.88 0.71 -10.40
N LEU A 35 9.64 1.94 -10.86
CA LEU A 35 8.85 2.94 -10.12
C LEU A 35 7.42 2.44 -9.91
N SER A 36 6.75 1.96 -10.96
CA SER A 36 5.38 1.45 -10.86
C SER A 36 5.25 0.29 -9.86
N ASN A 37 6.14 -0.70 -9.95
CA ASN A 37 6.13 -1.86 -9.06
C ASN A 37 6.42 -1.46 -7.61
N THR A 38 7.32 -0.50 -7.40
CA THR A 38 7.66 -0.01 -6.06
C THR A 38 6.49 0.80 -5.47
N GLU A 39 5.81 1.61 -6.28
CA GLU A 39 4.62 2.35 -5.86
C GLU A 39 3.49 1.42 -5.46
N GLU A 40 3.24 0.36 -6.24
CA GLU A 40 2.26 -0.66 -5.92
C GLU A 40 2.59 -1.37 -4.60
N LEU A 41 3.87 -1.75 -4.40
CA LEU A 41 4.33 -2.35 -3.15
C LEU A 41 4.07 -1.45 -1.94
N ILE A 42 4.46 -0.17 -2.04
CA ILE A 42 4.26 0.78 -0.93
C ILE A 42 2.76 1.00 -0.68
N MET A 43 1.95 1.11 -1.74
CA MET A 43 0.51 1.33 -1.62
C MET A 43 -0.19 0.15 -0.94
N ASN A 44 0.14 -1.08 -1.36
CA ASN A 44 -0.43 -2.29 -0.77
C ASN A 44 -0.18 -2.34 0.74
N GLU A 45 1.03 -1.94 1.16
CA GLU A 45 1.40 -1.95 2.56
C GLU A 45 0.74 -0.85 3.38
N LEU A 46 0.55 0.34 2.79
CA LEU A 46 -0.21 1.42 3.43
C LEU A 46 -1.71 1.11 3.56
N LEU A 47 -2.26 0.28 2.67
CA LEU A 47 -3.68 -0.09 2.66
C LEU A 47 -3.98 -1.36 3.46
N ALA A 48 -2.97 -2.11 3.91
CA ALA A 48 -3.16 -3.36 4.64
C ALA A 48 -4.03 -3.18 5.90
N GLU A 49 -3.78 -2.11 6.67
CA GLU A 49 -4.57 -1.79 7.87
C GLU A 49 -6.03 -1.45 7.53
N ASP A 50 -6.25 -0.63 6.50
CA ASP A 50 -7.60 -0.25 6.07
C ASP A 50 -8.39 -1.49 5.61
N ARG A 51 -7.75 -2.42 4.90
CA ARG A 51 -8.36 -3.67 4.46
C ARG A 51 -8.78 -4.53 5.65
N ILE A 52 -7.88 -4.71 6.63
CA ILE A 52 -8.17 -5.48 7.85
C ILE A 52 -9.31 -4.82 8.63
N ASN A 53 -9.30 -3.49 8.76
CA ASN A 53 -10.35 -2.76 9.45
C ASN A 53 -11.72 -2.95 8.80
N GLU A 54 -11.78 -2.97 7.47
CA GLU A 54 -13.04 -3.23 6.75
C GLU A 54 -13.50 -4.68 6.95
N GLU A 55 -12.61 -5.66 6.84
CA GLU A 55 -12.93 -7.08 7.11
C GLU A 55 -13.50 -7.27 8.52
N VAL A 56 -12.89 -6.63 9.53
CA VAL A 56 -13.37 -6.69 10.92
C VAL A 56 -14.74 -6.03 11.07
N ARG A 57 -14.97 -4.88 10.44
CA ARG A 57 -16.29 -4.20 10.46
C ARG A 57 -17.37 -5.07 9.84
N GLU A 58 -17.09 -5.73 8.73
CA GLU A 58 -18.03 -6.65 8.09
C GLU A 58 -18.35 -7.85 9.00
N MET A 59 -17.36 -8.44 9.66
CA MET A 59 -17.57 -9.53 10.61
C MET A 59 -18.47 -9.10 11.78
N LEU A 60 -18.25 -7.91 12.34
CA LEU A 60 -19.07 -7.37 13.43
C LEU A 60 -20.51 -7.08 12.98
N ARG A 61 -20.71 -6.54 11.77
CA ARG A 61 -22.05 -6.33 11.20
C ARG A 61 -22.83 -7.64 11.04
N LYS A 62 -22.18 -8.70 10.57
CA LYS A 62 -22.79 -10.03 10.43
C LYS A 62 -23.30 -10.55 11.79
N HIS A 63 -22.48 -10.43 12.83
CA HIS A 63 -22.86 -10.87 14.18
C HIS A 63 -23.95 -10.00 14.82
N ASN A 64 -23.98 -8.68 14.60
CA ASN A 64 -25.08 -7.83 15.08
C ASN A 64 -26.44 -8.25 14.51
N SER A 65 -26.46 -8.73 13.27
CA SER A 65 -27.67 -9.24 12.60
C SER A 65 -28.23 -10.50 13.28
N GLU A 66 -27.36 -11.27 13.95
CA GLU A 66 -27.71 -12.47 14.71
C GLU A 66 -28.23 -12.11 16.11
N ILE A 67 -27.69 -11.04 16.72
CA ILE A 67 -28.12 -10.54 18.03
C ILE A 67 -29.52 -9.90 17.99
N GLU A 68 -29.89 -9.20 16.90
CA GLU A 68 -31.24 -8.62 16.75
C GLU A 68 -32.36 -9.66 16.58
N ARG A 69 -32.02 -10.93 16.32
CA ARG A 69 -32.99 -12.04 16.23
C ARG A 69 -33.17 -12.80 17.55
N GLY A 70 -32.47 -12.39 18.62
CA GLY A 70 -32.59 -12.93 19.99
C GLY A 70 -33.47 -12.06 20.87
#